data_AF-A0A4V1W1Q0-F1
#
_entry.id   AF-A0A4V1W1Q0-F1
#
_cell.length_a   1.000
_cell.length_b   1.000
_cell.length_c   1.000
_cell.angle_alpha   90.00
_cell.angle_beta   90.00
_cell.angle_gamma   90.00
#
_symmetry.space_group_name_H-M   'P 1'
#
loop_
_entity.id
_entity.type
_entity.pdbx_description
1 polymer ?
#
loop_
_entity_poly.entity_id
_entity_poly.type
_entity_poly.pdbx_seq_one_letter_code
_entity_poly.pdbx_strand_id
1 'polypeptide(L)'
;MRTLYQFPLSHYCEKARWLLDHKEIDFVAQNMMPGVHRAFAQLKTGQNKLPILKDGERWIADSTQIALYLDDQYPEHTLLRLDTQLRQHALEINAIANELGLHVRRWGLAQALSTSDEPLEIMLGEKGYLRQFEKFSKPILKTLVSKSYQLDVEKVAESKRKIDEITQQLNSKLVENQCRYLVGDRLGLADIAVCSMLAPLLFLNGTPWEVESEQSVSEEVKNYKNELLNLPIGQYVQRIYMTERNARVDWRGI
;
A
#
# COMPACT_ATOMS: atom_id res chain seq x y z
N MET A 1 2.99 10.78 -21.67
CA MET A 1 2.03 10.66 -20.54
C MET A 1 2.54 9.57 -19.62
N ARG A 2 2.55 9.81 -18.31
CA ARG A 2 2.99 8.83 -17.31
C ARG A 2 1.87 7.85 -17.00
N THR A 3 2.21 6.58 -16.84
CA THR A 3 1.25 5.53 -16.51
C THR A 3 1.74 4.73 -15.31
N LEU A 4 0.95 4.71 -14.25
CA LEU A 4 1.18 3.84 -13.10
C LEU A 4 0.32 2.58 -13.26
N TYR A 5 0.96 1.46 -13.55
CA TYR A 5 0.33 0.15 -13.59
C TYR A 5 0.15 -0.37 -12.16
N GLN A 6 -1.08 -0.71 -11.80
CA GLN A 6 -1.46 -0.82 -10.40
C GLN A 6 -2.55 -1.86 -10.11
N PHE A 7 -2.70 -2.18 -8.82
CA PHE A 7 -3.90 -2.80 -8.27
C PHE A 7 -4.56 -1.83 -7.27
N PRO A 8 -5.87 -1.54 -7.41
CA PRO A 8 -6.56 -0.56 -6.58
C PRO A 8 -6.30 -0.73 -5.07
N LEU A 9 -6.48 -1.95 -4.56
CA LEU A 9 -6.34 -2.31 -3.14
C LEU A 9 -4.89 -2.51 -2.66
N SER A 10 -3.90 -2.40 -3.54
CA SER A 10 -2.50 -2.61 -3.14
C SER A 10 -1.95 -1.35 -2.46
N HIS A 11 -1.61 -1.46 -1.18
CA HIS A 11 -0.93 -0.43 -0.40
C HIS A 11 0.44 -0.04 -0.96
N TYR A 12 1.13 -0.93 -1.69
CA TYR A 12 2.35 -0.55 -2.42
C TYR A 12 2.03 0.32 -3.64
N CYS A 13 0.88 0.09 -4.29
CA CYS A 13 0.40 0.95 -5.36
C CYS A 13 -0.13 2.28 -4.80
N GLU A 14 -0.76 2.27 -3.62
CA GLU A 14 -1.15 3.48 -2.90
C GLU A 14 0.05 4.36 -2.60
N LYS A 15 1.13 3.77 -2.06
CA LYS A 15 2.41 4.46 -1.90
C LYS A 15 2.85 5.09 -3.21
N ALA A 16 2.91 4.35 -4.33
CA ALA A 16 3.35 4.92 -5.61
C ALA A 16 2.43 6.02 -6.16
N ARG A 17 1.11 5.91 -6.00
CA ARG A 17 0.17 6.99 -6.32
C ARG A 17 0.48 8.24 -5.50
N TRP A 18 0.62 8.08 -4.19
CA TRP A 18 0.90 9.18 -3.29
C TRP A 18 2.27 9.83 -3.56
N LEU A 19 3.28 9.06 -3.94
CA LEU A 19 4.56 9.63 -4.39
C LEU A 19 4.35 10.55 -5.60
N LEU A 20 3.60 10.13 -6.61
CA LEU A 20 3.32 10.95 -7.80
C LEU A 20 2.45 12.18 -7.46
N ASP A 21 1.43 11.99 -6.62
CA ASP A 21 0.53 13.06 -6.17
C ASP A 21 1.30 14.12 -5.38
N HIS A 22 2.18 13.73 -4.45
CA HIS A 22 3.02 14.63 -3.67
C HIS A 22 4.00 15.43 -4.55
N LYS A 23 4.48 14.81 -5.63
CA LYS A 23 5.32 15.47 -6.63
C LYS A 23 4.53 16.36 -7.59
N GLU A 24 3.21 16.39 -7.45
CA GLU A 24 2.28 17.11 -8.32
C GLU A 24 2.43 16.72 -9.81
N ILE A 25 2.76 15.46 -10.06
CA ILE A 25 2.98 14.93 -11.40
C ILE A 25 1.68 14.36 -11.95
N ASP A 26 1.33 14.75 -13.18
CA ASP A 26 0.17 14.16 -13.87
C ASP A 26 0.49 12.75 -14.37
N PHE A 27 -0.39 11.81 -14.05
CA PHE A 27 -0.28 10.41 -14.47
C PHE A 27 -1.65 9.75 -14.61
N VAL A 28 -1.67 8.61 -15.29
CA VAL A 28 -2.84 7.73 -15.39
C VAL A 28 -2.59 6.48 -14.55
N ALA A 29 -3.49 6.16 -13.64
CA ALA A 29 -3.49 4.89 -12.92
C ALA A 29 -4.19 3.82 -13.77
N GLN A 30 -3.44 2.87 -14.32
CA GLN A 30 -3.96 1.80 -15.16
C GLN A 30 -4.06 0.50 -14.38
N ASN A 31 -5.28 -0.04 -14.26
CA ASN A 31 -5.49 -1.28 -13.54
C ASN A 31 -4.99 -2.48 -14.35
N MET A 32 -4.36 -3.40 -13.64
CA MET A 32 -3.91 -4.66 -14.20
C MET A 32 -4.73 -5.82 -13.65
N MET A 33 -4.80 -6.90 -14.42
CA MET A 33 -5.47 -8.13 -13.98
C MET A 33 -4.49 -9.02 -13.19
N PRO A 34 -4.87 -9.51 -11.98
CA PRO A 34 -4.12 -10.54 -11.28
C PRO A 34 -3.84 -11.76 -12.16
N GLY A 35 -2.67 -12.38 -12.01
CA GLY A 35 -2.17 -13.42 -12.92
C GLY A 35 -1.61 -12.85 -14.23
N VAL A 36 -2.42 -12.20 -15.07
CA VAL A 36 -2.01 -11.70 -16.40
C VAL A 36 -0.91 -10.64 -16.32
N HIS A 37 -0.98 -9.76 -15.32
CA HIS A 37 0.04 -8.73 -15.07
C HIS A 37 1.46 -9.28 -14.96
N ARG A 38 1.65 -10.55 -14.55
CA ARG A 38 2.98 -11.11 -14.28
C ARG A 38 3.83 -11.19 -15.54
N ALA A 39 3.24 -11.62 -16.67
CA ALA A 39 3.96 -11.71 -17.94
C ALA A 39 4.32 -10.31 -18.46
N PHE A 40 3.37 -9.37 -18.38
CA PHE A 40 3.60 -7.97 -18.73
C PHE A 40 4.72 -7.33 -17.88
N ALA A 41 4.63 -7.47 -16.56
CA ALA A 41 5.62 -6.96 -15.63
C ALA A 41 7.00 -7.57 -15.92
N GLN A 42 7.07 -8.89 -16.09
CA GLN A 42 8.33 -9.58 -16.33
C GLN A 42 9.01 -9.10 -17.62
N LEU A 43 8.23 -8.93 -18.69
CA LEU A 43 8.72 -8.45 -19.97
C LEU A 43 9.25 -7.00 -19.90
N LYS A 44 8.62 -6.15 -19.08
CA LYS A 44 8.95 -4.71 -19.03
C LYS A 44 10.01 -4.36 -17.99
N THR A 45 10.09 -5.08 -16.89
CA THR A 45 10.90 -4.68 -15.73
C THR A 45 11.77 -5.79 -15.16
N GLY A 46 11.67 -7.02 -15.69
CA GLY A 46 12.36 -8.18 -15.12
C GLY A 46 11.77 -8.68 -13.80
N GLN A 47 10.69 -8.06 -13.31
CA GLN A 47 9.99 -8.41 -12.08
C GLN A 47 8.54 -8.81 -12.37
N ASN A 48 7.88 -9.49 -11.44
CA ASN A 48 6.50 -9.95 -11.61
C ASN A 48 5.48 -9.25 -10.69
N LYS A 49 5.82 -8.05 -10.18
CA LYS A 49 5.04 -7.32 -9.17
C LYS A 49 4.70 -5.91 -9.65
N LEU A 50 3.68 -5.35 -9.03
CA LEU A 50 3.27 -3.95 -9.12
C LEU A 50 3.59 -3.24 -7.79
N PRO A 51 3.72 -1.90 -7.76
CA PRO A 51 3.52 -0.94 -8.87
C PRO A 51 4.62 -0.95 -9.92
N ILE A 52 4.28 -0.49 -11.13
CA ILE A 52 5.23 -0.15 -12.20
C ILE A 52 4.88 1.23 -12.76
N LEU A 53 5.84 2.16 -12.76
CA LEU A 53 5.71 3.44 -13.44
C LEU A 53 6.33 3.34 -14.84
N LYS A 54 5.56 3.73 -15.86
CA LYS A 54 6.07 4.05 -17.19
C LYS A 54 6.14 5.57 -17.33
N ASP A 55 7.34 6.08 -17.57
CA ASP A 55 7.59 7.50 -17.81
C ASP A 55 8.40 7.66 -19.10
N GLY A 56 7.72 8.11 -20.17
CA GLY A 56 8.25 8.05 -21.53
C GLY A 56 8.65 6.62 -21.90
N GLU A 57 9.93 6.43 -22.21
CA GLU A 57 10.53 5.12 -22.54
C GLU A 57 11.01 4.33 -21.30
N ARG A 58 11.04 4.96 -20.12
CA ARG A 58 11.55 4.33 -18.90
C ARG A 58 10.46 3.51 -18.19
N TRP A 59 10.86 2.35 -17.69
CA TRP A 59 10.02 1.46 -16.88
C TRP A 59 10.67 1.26 -15.52
N ILE A 60 9.97 1.68 -14.46
CA ILE A 60 10.48 1.63 -13.08
C ILE A 60 9.54 0.74 -12.27
N ALA A 61 10.05 -0.41 -11.83
CA ALA A 61 9.36 -1.31 -10.90
C ALA A 61 9.87 -1.08 -9.48
N ASP A 62 9.04 -1.45 -8.50
CA ASP A 62 9.24 -1.24 -7.07
C ASP A 62 8.96 0.19 -6.60
N SER A 63 8.13 0.32 -5.56
CA SER A 63 7.70 1.61 -5.02
C SER A 63 8.86 2.46 -4.45
N THR A 64 9.95 1.84 -3.99
CA THR A 64 11.15 2.56 -3.53
C THR A 64 11.95 3.07 -4.71
N GLN A 65 12.12 2.26 -5.77
CA GLN A 65 12.80 2.70 -6.98
C GLN A 65 12.03 3.81 -7.69
N ILE A 66 10.69 3.75 -7.68
CA ILE A 66 9.83 4.84 -8.15
C ILE A 66 10.13 6.12 -7.35
N ALA A 67 10.19 6.06 -6.02
CA ALA A 67 10.52 7.24 -5.20
C ALA A 67 11.89 7.84 -5.57
N LEU A 68 12.91 6.99 -5.70
CA LEU A 68 14.27 7.42 -6.06
C LEU A 68 14.31 8.05 -7.46
N TYR A 69 13.64 7.43 -8.42
CA TYR A 69 13.51 7.94 -9.78
C TYR A 69 12.82 9.31 -9.82
N LEU A 70 11.72 9.46 -9.08
CA LEU A 70 10.96 10.71 -9.07
C LEU A 70 11.76 11.85 -8.43
N ASP A 71 12.52 11.59 -7.37
CA ASP A 71 13.39 12.61 -6.77
C ASP A 71 14.58 12.99 -7.63
N ASP A 72 15.11 12.05 -8.43
CA ASP A 72 16.21 12.32 -9.36
C ASP A 72 15.74 13.11 -10.60
N GLN A 73 14.56 12.80 -11.13
CA GLN A 73 14.07 13.40 -12.38
C GLN A 73 13.22 14.66 -12.20
N TYR A 74 12.58 14.84 -11.03
CA TYR A 74 11.73 15.98 -10.71
C TYR A 74 12.22 16.56 -9.38
N PRO A 75 13.03 17.64 -9.35
CA PRO A 75 13.63 18.14 -8.12
C PRO A 75 12.63 18.87 -7.19
N GLU A 76 11.46 19.26 -7.68
CA GLU A 76 10.42 19.91 -6.88
C GLU A 76 9.76 18.93 -5.90
N HIS A 77 9.34 19.39 -4.72
CA HIS A 77 8.65 18.56 -3.70
C HIS A 77 9.42 17.27 -3.34
N THR A 78 10.70 17.39 -2.95
CA THR A 78 11.55 16.22 -2.69
C THR A 78 11.01 15.29 -1.60
N LEU A 79 10.98 13.99 -1.93
CA LEU A 79 10.57 12.89 -1.05
C LEU A 79 11.67 12.59 -0.01
N LEU A 80 12.92 12.79 -0.39
CA LEU A 80 14.11 12.63 0.43
C LEU A 80 14.77 13.99 0.71
N ARG A 81 15.36 14.11 1.88
CA ARG A 81 16.11 15.32 2.27
C ARG A 81 17.48 15.33 1.60
N LEU A 82 18.04 16.52 1.38
CA LEU A 82 19.42 16.69 0.89
C LEU A 82 20.43 16.33 1.97
N ASP A 83 20.09 16.55 3.24
CA ASP A 83 20.89 16.08 4.37
C ASP A 83 21.02 14.55 4.31
N THR A 84 22.27 14.07 4.28
CA THR A 84 22.60 12.66 4.09
C THR A 84 22.03 11.78 5.21
N GLN A 85 22.00 12.27 6.44
CA GLN A 85 21.57 11.49 7.59
C GLN A 85 20.05 11.34 7.59
N LEU A 86 19.31 12.43 7.35
CA LEU A 86 17.86 12.40 7.18
C LEU A 86 17.45 11.55 5.97
N ARG A 87 18.20 11.65 4.86
CA ARG A 87 17.98 10.80 3.67
C ARG A 87 18.10 9.32 4.00
N GLN A 88 19.17 8.95 4.71
CA GLN A 88 19.44 7.57 5.09
C GLN A 88 18.36 7.02 6.03
N HIS A 89 17.98 7.79 7.06
CA HIS A 89 16.90 7.41 7.97
C HIS A 89 15.56 7.21 7.25
N ALA A 90 15.24 8.06 6.26
CA ALA A 90 14.02 7.91 5.49
C ALA A 90 14.00 6.62 4.66
N LEU A 91 15.14 6.22 4.08
CA LEU A 91 15.28 4.96 3.35
C LEU A 91 15.18 3.74 4.26
N GLU A 92 15.74 3.81 5.47
CA GLU A 92 15.63 2.75 6.47
C GLU A 92 14.18 2.55 6.93
N ILE A 93 13.49 3.64 7.28
CA ILE A 93 12.06 3.59 7.66
C ILE A 93 11.22 3.06 6.48
N ASN A 94 11.52 3.48 5.25
CA ASN A 94 10.87 2.94 4.06
C ASN A 94 11.08 1.43 3.89
N ALA A 95 12.28 0.91 4.17
CA ALA A 95 12.56 -0.52 4.12
C ALA A 95 11.76 -1.30 5.18
N ILE A 96 11.72 -0.79 6.42
CA ILE A 96 10.91 -1.33 7.52
C ILE A 96 9.42 -1.32 7.15
N ALA A 97 8.92 -0.22 6.58
CA ALA A 97 7.54 -0.12 6.10
C ALA A 97 7.24 -1.13 4.98
N ASN A 98 8.17 -1.34 4.05
CA ASN A 98 7.98 -2.35 3.00
C ASN A 98 7.86 -3.77 3.58
N GLU A 99 8.61 -4.09 4.64
CA GLU A 99 8.48 -5.36 5.37
C GLU A 99 7.11 -5.45 6.06
N LEU A 100 6.71 -4.41 6.79
CA LEU A 100 5.39 -4.30 7.41
C LEU A 100 4.27 -4.60 6.39
N GLY A 101 4.34 -4.01 5.20
CA GLY A 101 3.39 -4.22 4.13
C GLY A 101 3.20 -5.69 3.73
N LEU A 102 4.24 -6.52 3.81
CA LEU A 102 4.14 -7.96 3.49
C LEU A 102 3.23 -8.66 4.49
N HIS A 103 3.39 -8.32 5.77
CA HIS A 103 2.64 -8.90 6.86
C HIS A 103 1.21 -8.36 6.92
N VAL A 104 1.02 -7.04 6.75
CA VAL A 104 -0.32 -6.41 6.63
C VAL A 104 -1.12 -7.05 5.51
N ARG A 105 -0.50 -7.27 4.33
CA ARG A 105 -1.17 -7.95 3.22
C ARG A 105 -1.62 -9.34 3.60
N ARG A 106 -0.74 -10.14 4.21
CA ARG A 106 -1.02 -11.54 4.54
C ARG A 106 -2.14 -11.64 5.56
N TRP A 107 -2.01 -10.90 6.67
CA TRP A 107 -3.01 -10.91 7.74
C TRP A 107 -4.34 -10.31 7.25
N GLY A 108 -4.31 -9.17 6.58
CA GLY A 108 -5.51 -8.52 6.04
C GLY A 108 -6.27 -9.39 5.04
N LEU A 109 -5.60 -10.05 4.09
CA LEU A 109 -6.26 -11.00 3.18
C LEU A 109 -6.85 -12.20 3.92
N ALA A 110 -6.15 -12.76 4.93
CA ALA A 110 -6.66 -13.88 5.69
C ALA A 110 -7.97 -13.52 6.44
N GLN A 111 -8.00 -12.32 7.05
CA GLN A 111 -9.18 -11.82 7.77
C GLN A 111 -10.33 -11.46 6.83
N ALA A 112 -10.04 -10.87 5.67
CA ALA A 112 -11.08 -10.51 4.72
C ALA A 112 -11.71 -11.77 4.08
N LEU A 113 -10.89 -12.75 3.68
CA LEU A 113 -11.36 -14.00 3.06
C LEU A 113 -12.05 -14.96 4.04
N SER A 114 -11.90 -14.77 5.35
CA SER A 114 -12.68 -15.53 6.35
C SER A 114 -14.10 -15.00 6.50
N THR A 115 -14.34 -13.73 6.12
CA THR A 115 -15.61 -13.03 6.35
C THR A 115 -16.44 -12.87 5.07
N SER A 116 -15.82 -12.61 3.92
CA SER A 116 -16.50 -12.47 2.63
C SER A 116 -15.61 -12.85 1.43
N ASP A 117 -16.22 -13.04 0.26
CA ASP A 117 -15.50 -13.21 -1.01
C ASP A 117 -15.28 -11.88 -1.76
N GLU A 118 -15.79 -10.76 -1.23
CA GLU A 118 -15.71 -9.41 -1.81
C GLU A 118 -14.28 -8.95 -2.17
N PRO A 119 -13.23 -9.20 -1.36
CA PRO A 119 -11.86 -8.86 -1.75
C PRO A 119 -11.43 -9.53 -3.06
N LEU A 120 -11.92 -10.74 -3.35
CA LEU A 120 -11.66 -11.41 -4.62
C LEU A 120 -12.38 -10.71 -5.76
N GLU A 121 -13.60 -10.23 -5.54
CA GLU A 121 -14.39 -9.51 -6.55
C GLU A 121 -13.73 -8.18 -6.91
N ILE A 122 -13.25 -7.41 -5.91
CA ILE A 122 -12.50 -6.17 -6.16
C ILE A 122 -11.16 -6.44 -6.83
N MET A 123 -10.44 -7.50 -6.43
CA MET A 123 -9.20 -7.91 -7.11
C MET A 123 -9.43 -8.28 -8.59
N LEU A 124 -10.61 -8.84 -8.90
CA LEU A 124 -11.03 -9.16 -10.26
C LEU A 124 -11.57 -7.93 -11.02
N GLY A 125 -12.00 -6.89 -10.30
CA GLY A 125 -12.44 -5.60 -10.84
C GLY A 125 -13.95 -5.51 -11.07
N GLU A 126 -14.59 -4.51 -10.46
CA GLU A 126 -16.05 -4.32 -10.50
C GLU A 126 -16.62 -3.84 -11.85
N LYS A 127 -15.80 -3.24 -12.74
CA LYS A 127 -16.31 -2.46 -13.89
C LYS A 127 -15.70 -2.71 -15.29
N GLY A 128 -14.86 -3.71 -15.52
CA GLY A 128 -14.21 -3.88 -16.83
C GLY A 128 -14.25 -5.31 -17.37
N TYR A 129 -14.98 -5.58 -18.47
CA TYR A 129 -14.97 -6.82 -19.30
C TYR A 129 -15.08 -8.20 -18.59
N LEU A 130 -15.07 -8.25 -17.26
CA LEU A 130 -14.70 -9.42 -16.44
C LEU A 130 -15.88 -10.24 -15.94
N ARG A 131 -17.12 -9.78 -16.17
CA ARG A 131 -18.29 -10.66 -16.02
C ARG A 131 -18.20 -11.89 -16.94
N GLN A 132 -17.42 -11.80 -18.02
CA GLN A 132 -17.21 -12.91 -18.97
C GLN A 132 -16.23 -13.99 -18.45
N PHE A 133 -15.45 -13.68 -17.42
CA PHE A 133 -14.49 -14.59 -16.77
C PHE A 133 -14.95 -15.05 -15.36
N GLU A 134 -16.23 -14.87 -15.02
CA GLU A 134 -16.95 -15.54 -13.90
C GLU A 134 -16.83 -17.09 -13.94
N LYS A 135 -16.24 -17.65 -15.01
CA LYS A 135 -16.03 -19.08 -15.22
C LYS A 135 -14.97 -19.73 -14.33
N PHE A 136 -14.11 -18.96 -13.64
CA PHE A 136 -13.26 -19.55 -12.60
C PHE A 136 -14.06 -19.73 -11.32
N SER A 137 -14.15 -20.96 -10.80
CA SER A 137 -14.85 -21.20 -9.55
C SER A 137 -14.18 -20.42 -8.41
N LYS A 138 -14.95 -19.62 -7.67
CA LYS A 138 -14.49 -18.86 -6.47
C LYS A 138 -13.61 -19.70 -5.52
N PRO A 139 -13.91 -21.00 -5.25
CA PRO A 139 -13.04 -21.85 -4.43
C PRO A 139 -11.62 -22.05 -4.99
N ILE A 140 -11.46 -22.19 -6.30
CA ILE A 140 -10.13 -22.32 -6.95
C ILE A 140 -9.35 -21.01 -6.78
N LEU A 141 -10.00 -19.87 -7.02
CA LEU A 141 -9.36 -18.56 -6.84
C LEU A 141 -8.92 -18.35 -5.39
N LYS A 142 -9.80 -18.65 -4.43
CA LYS A 142 -9.48 -18.60 -3.00
C LYS A 142 -8.28 -19.48 -2.65
N THR A 143 -8.22 -20.70 -3.19
CA THR A 143 -7.10 -21.64 -2.98
C THR A 143 -5.79 -21.10 -3.56
N LEU A 144 -5.83 -20.55 -4.78
CA LEU A 144 -4.67 -19.95 -5.44
C LEU A 144 -4.15 -18.75 -4.65
N VAL A 145 -5.04 -17.85 -4.22
CA VAL A 145 -4.70 -16.68 -3.39
C VAL A 145 -4.10 -17.13 -2.06
N SER A 146 -4.74 -18.07 -1.36
CA SER A 146 -4.25 -18.62 -0.09
C SER A 146 -2.85 -19.21 -0.21
N LYS A 147 -2.58 -19.98 -1.26
CA LYS A 147 -1.24 -20.56 -1.49
C LYS A 147 -0.21 -19.49 -1.87
N SER A 148 -0.58 -18.53 -2.72
CA SER A 148 0.34 -17.47 -3.17
C SER A 148 0.76 -16.54 -2.03
N TYR A 149 -0.15 -16.23 -1.12
CA TYR A 149 0.10 -15.34 0.01
C TYR A 149 0.45 -16.06 1.32
N GLN A 150 0.48 -17.40 1.33
CA GLN A 150 0.77 -18.21 2.51
C GLN A 150 -0.21 -17.90 3.65
N LEU A 151 -1.51 -18.03 3.38
CA LEU A 151 -2.58 -17.73 4.33
C LEU A 151 -2.85 -18.88 5.31
N ASP A 152 -1.86 -19.72 5.59
CA ASP A 152 -1.95 -20.75 6.63
C ASP A 152 -1.89 -20.13 8.03
N VAL A 153 -2.49 -20.83 9.00
CA VAL A 153 -2.68 -20.31 10.37
C VAL A 153 -1.37 -19.90 11.02
N GLU A 154 -0.30 -20.67 10.83
CA GLU A 154 1.02 -20.38 11.41
C GLU A 154 1.63 -19.09 10.83
N LYS A 155 1.63 -18.95 9.50
CA LYS A 155 2.18 -17.76 8.83
C LYS A 155 1.35 -16.50 9.04
N VAL A 156 0.03 -16.65 9.17
CA VAL A 156 -0.87 -15.54 9.52
C VAL A 156 -0.61 -15.06 10.94
N ALA A 157 -0.47 -15.98 11.91
CA ALA A 157 -0.13 -15.64 13.29
C ALA A 157 1.28 -15.02 13.41
N GLU A 158 2.26 -15.54 12.67
CA GLU A 158 3.61 -14.95 12.56
C GLU A 158 3.53 -13.52 12.01
N SER A 159 2.70 -13.31 10.99
CA SER A 159 2.53 -11.97 10.41
C SER A 159 1.88 -11.00 11.37
N LYS A 160 0.87 -11.43 12.14
CA LYS A 160 0.28 -10.57 13.18
C LYS A 160 1.34 -10.10 14.19
N ARG A 161 2.17 -11.01 14.71
CA ARG A 161 3.28 -10.66 15.61
C ARG A 161 4.25 -9.66 14.98
N LYS A 162 4.59 -9.86 13.71
CA LYS A 162 5.47 -8.95 12.96
C LYS A 162 4.86 -7.58 12.72
N ILE A 163 3.55 -7.49 12.46
CA ILE A 163 2.85 -6.21 12.38
C ILE A 163 2.97 -5.48 13.73
N ASP A 164 2.75 -6.16 14.85
CA ASP A 164 2.84 -5.55 16.18
C ASP A 164 4.27 -5.06 16.49
N GLU A 165 5.28 -5.90 16.27
CA GLU A 165 6.69 -5.57 16.48
C GLU A 165 7.13 -4.34 15.66
N ILE A 166 6.86 -4.37 14.35
CA ILE A 166 7.29 -3.31 13.43
C ILE A 166 6.49 -2.02 13.68
N THR A 167 5.18 -2.12 13.95
CA THR A 167 4.36 -0.95 14.27
C THR A 167 4.86 -0.27 15.53
N GLN A 168 5.23 -1.04 16.56
CA GLN A 168 5.80 -0.47 17.78
C GLN A 168 7.15 0.20 17.51
N GLN A 169 8.01 -0.42 16.70
CA GLN A 169 9.29 0.17 16.30
C GLN A 169 9.10 1.52 15.58
N LEU A 170 8.17 1.57 14.62
CA LEU A 170 7.86 2.79 13.87
C LEU A 170 7.19 3.84 14.76
N ASN A 171 6.35 3.42 15.71
CA ASN A 171 5.73 4.29 16.69
C ASN A 171 6.77 4.98 17.58
N SER A 172 7.78 4.24 18.06
CA SER A 172 8.89 4.83 18.82
C SER A 172 9.64 5.87 18.00
N LYS A 173 9.98 5.58 16.74
CA LYS A 173 10.64 6.54 15.84
C LYS A 173 9.82 7.80 15.60
N LEU A 174 8.50 7.66 15.46
CA LEU A 174 7.59 8.78 15.33
C LEU A 174 7.56 9.66 16.59
N VAL A 175 7.49 9.04 17.77
CA VAL A 175 7.48 9.74 19.07
C VAL A 175 8.82 10.45 19.32
N GLU A 176 9.94 9.82 18.99
CA GLU A 176 11.28 10.43 19.03
C GLU A 176 11.35 11.71 18.18
N ASN A 177 10.66 11.73 17.02
CA ASN A 177 10.54 12.90 16.16
C ASN A 177 9.27 13.74 16.46
N GLN A 178 8.82 13.74 17.73
CA GLN A 178 7.77 14.62 18.26
C GLN A 178 6.40 14.47 17.58
N CYS A 179 6.13 13.31 16.96
CA CYS A 179 4.87 13.00 16.29
C CYS A 179 4.48 13.92 15.11
N ARG A 180 5.40 14.78 14.65
CA ARG A 180 5.11 15.73 13.56
C ARG A 180 5.26 15.09 12.18
N TYR A 181 6.37 14.39 11.96
CA TYR A 181 6.67 13.54 10.80
C TYR A 181 7.59 12.42 11.25
N LEU A 182 7.82 11.38 10.44
CA LEU A 182 8.76 10.31 10.77
C LEU A 182 10.22 10.74 10.62
N VAL A 183 10.51 11.65 9.69
CA VAL A 183 11.86 12.17 9.45
C VAL A 183 11.82 13.66 9.14
N GLY A 184 12.60 14.45 9.88
CA GLY A 184 12.68 15.89 9.68
C GLY A 184 11.37 16.59 10.03
N ASP A 185 11.00 17.60 9.23
CA ASP A 185 9.99 18.61 9.58
C ASP A 185 8.82 18.75 8.57
N ARG A 186 8.82 17.96 7.50
CA ARG A 186 7.78 17.94 6.46
C ARG A 186 7.55 16.51 5.95
N LEU A 187 6.47 16.29 5.19
CA LEU A 187 6.15 15.01 4.56
C LEU A 187 7.30 14.52 3.65
N GLY A 188 7.55 13.22 3.62
CA GLY A 188 8.49 12.58 2.70
C GLY A 188 8.25 11.09 2.53
N LEU A 189 9.24 10.40 1.96
CA LEU A 189 9.16 8.97 1.64
C LEU A 189 8.82 8.10 2.86
N ALA A 190 9.42 8.41 4.02
CA ALA A 190 9.19 7.67 5.26
C ALA A 190 7.70 7.70 5.67
N ASP A 191 7.11 8.89 5.64
CA ASP A 191 5.71 9.15 6.00
C ASP A 191 4.75 8.44 5.05
N ILE A 192 4.94 8.68 3.75
CA ILE A 192 4.11 8.08 2.70
C ILE A 192 4.20 6.56 2.76
N ALA A 193 5.39 6.00 2.97
CA ALA A 193 5.58 4.55 3.09
C ALA A 193 4.82 3.99 4.30
N VAL A 194 5.07 4.50 5.51
CA VAL A 194 4.43 3.97 6.72
C VAL A 194 2.91 4.14 6.68
N CYS A 195 2.42 5.32 6.29
CA CYS A 195 0.99 5.59 6.20
C CYS A 195 0.31 4.67 5.19
N SER A 196 0.91 4.48 4.01
CA SER A 196 0.35 3.56 3.00
C SER A 196 0.26 2.13 3.51
N MET A 197 1.25 1.66 4.27
CA MET A 197 1.29 0.26 4.74
C MET A 197 0.32 0.00 5.92
N LEU A 198 0.03 1.01 6.74
CA LEU A 198 -0.88 0.88 7.89
C LEU A 198 -2.34 1.19 7.56
N ALA A 199 -2.61 2.04 6.56
CA ALA A 199 -3.97 2.42 6.19
C ALA A 199 -4.96 1.25 5.97
N PRO A 200 -4.58 0.10 5.37
CA PRO A 200 -5.48 -1.03 5.23
C PRO A 200 -6.04 -1.57 6.56
N LEU A 201 -5.34 -1.34 7.68
CA LEU A 201 -5.76 -1.79 9.01
C LEU A 201 -6.70 -0.81 9.72
N LEU A 202 -6.83 0.41 9.19
CA LEU A 202 -7.59 1.49 9.81
C LEU A 202 -8.93 1.78 9.12
N PHE A 203 -9.12 1.26 7.90
CA PHE A 203 -10.33 1.46 7.08
C PHE A 203 -10.72 2.93 6.97
N LEU A 204 -9.75 3.79 6.64
CA LEU A 204 -9.97 5.23 6.59
C LEU A 204 -10.94 5.59 5.46
N ASN A 205 -11.83 6.54 5.72
CA ASN A 205 -12.81 7.01 4.74
C ASN A 205 -12.12 7.61 3.52
N GLY A 206 -12.71 7.41 2.33
CA GLY A 206 -12.17 7.88 1.05
C GLY A 206 -10.97 7.08 0.53
N THR A 207 -10.57 6.00 1.24
CA THR A 207 -9.50 5.10 0.79
C THR A 207 -10.07 3.83 0.14
N PRO A 208 -9.26 3.06 -0.60
CA PRO A 208 -9.71 1.78 -1.16
C PRO A 208 -10.14 0.74 -0.11
N TRP A 209 -9.81 0.97 1.17
CA TRP A 209 -10.11 0.06 2.27
C TRP A 209 -11.25 0.56 3.17
N GLU A 210 -11.94 1.62 2.76
CA GLU A 210 -13.16 2.06 3.45
C GLU A 210 -14.17 0.91 3.47
N VAL A 211 -14.78 0.66 4.63
CA VAL A 211 -15.84 -0.33 4.81
C VAL A 211 -17.17 0.40 4.99
N GLU A 212 -18.19 0.03 4.21
CA GLU A 212 -19.50 0.69 4.25
C GLU A 212 -20.24 0.51 5.59
N SER A 213 -19.97 -0.60 6.29
CA SER A 213 -20.54 -0.90 7.59
C SER A 213 -19.53 -1.64 8.44
N GLU A 214 -19.34 -1.21 9.68
CA GLU A 214 -18.48 -1.95 10.62
C GLU A 214 -19.00 -3.38 10.87
N GLN A 215 -20.27 -3.68 10.61
CA GLN A 215 -20.80 -5.05 10.75
C GLN A 215 -20.20 -6.05 9.75
N SER A 216 -19.55 -5.60 8.67
CA SER A 216 -18.89 -6.49 7.69
C SER A 216 -17.50 -6.96 8.11
N VAL A 217 -17.00 -6.50 9.27
CA VAL A 217 -15.65 -6.77 9.75
C VAL A 217 -15.71 -7.60 11.04
N SER A 218 -14.81 -8.57 11.19
CA SER A 218 -14.74 -9.40 12.40
C SER A 218 -14.39 -8.56 13.64
N GLU A 219 -14.86 -8.99 14.82
CA GLU A 219 -14.55 -8.31 16.09
C GLU A 219 -13.04 -8.27 16.38
N GLU A 220 -12.28 -9.29 15.98
CA GLU A 220 -10.81 -9.30 16.09
C GLU A 220 -10.20 -8.10 15.35
N VAL A 221 -10.64 -7.86 14.12
CA VAL A 221 -10.11 -6.79 13.27
C VAL A 221 -10.56 -5.41 13.77
N LYS A 222 -11.79 -5.27 14.27
CA LYS A 222 -12.26 -4.02 14.91
C LYS A 222 -11.45 -3.67 16.14
N ASN A 223 -11.23 -4.65 17.03
CA ASN A 223 -10.44 -4.47 18.23
C ASN A 223 -9.01 -4.04 17.86
N TYR A 224 -8.43 -4.67 16.85
CA TYR A 224 -7.08 -4.32 16.41
C TYR A 224 -6.99 -2.93 15.79
N LYS A 225 -7.98 -2.50 14.99
CA LYS A 225 -8.10 -1.11 14.52
C LYS A 225 -8.10 -0.14 15.71
N ASN A 226 -8.91 -0.40 16.72
CA ASN A 226 -9.01 0.46 17.90
C ASN A 226 -7.70 0.52 18.71
N GLU A 227 -7.02 -0.62 18.87
CA GLU A 227 -5.68 -0.68 19.47
C GLU A 227 -4.69 0.20 18.72
N LEU A 228 -4.66 0.13 17.39
CA LEU A 228 -3.78 0.97 16.57
C LEU A 228 -4.12 2.46 16.71
N LEU A 229 -5.41 2.83 16.71
CA LEU A 229 -5.86 4.22 16.87
C LEU A 229 -5.57 4.78 18.28
N ASN A 230 -5.35 3.93 19.28
CA ASN A 230 -4.89 4.36 20.60
C ASN A 230 -3.37 4.63 20.65
N LEU A 231 -2.61 4.22 19.63
CA LEU A 231 -1.18 4.52 19.51
C LEU A 231 -0.96 5.86 18.78
N PRO A 232 0.12 6.61 19.11
CA PRO A 232 0.51 7.79 18.35
C PRO A 232 0.63 7.54 16.84
N ILE A 233 1.12 6.38 16.42
CA ILE A 233 1.24 6.03 15.00
C ILE A 233 -0.11 5.86 14.30
N GLY A 234 -1.14 5.31 14.94
CA GLY A 234 -2.46 5.19 14.31
C GLY A 234 -3.12 6.56 14.14
N GLN A 235 -3.03 7.41 15.16
CA GLN A 235 -3.49 8.81 15.10
C GLN A 235 -2.72 9.61 14.05
N TYR A 236 -1.41 9.35 13.93
CA TYR A 236 -0.57 9.94 12.91
C TYR A 236 -1.02 9.55 11.50
N VAL A 237 -1.25 8.27 11.23
CA VAL A 237 -1.72 7.82 9.90
C VAL A 237 -3.06 8.49 9.56
N GLN A 238 -4.01 8.54 10.50
CA GLN A 238 -5.28 9.22 10.30
C GLN A 238 -5.10 10.71 9.96
N ARG A 239 -4.26 11.42 10.74
CA ARG A 239 -3.95 12.84 10.49
C ARG A 239 -3.32 13.05 9.11
N ILE A 240 -2.29 12.28 8.75
CA ILE A 240 -1.57 12.45 7.49
C ILE A 240 -2.47 12.15 6.29
N TYR A 241 -3.35 11.14 6.36
CA TYR A 241 -4.33 10.92 5.29
C TYR A 241 -5.30 12.10 5.17
N MET A 242 -5.74 12.68 6.29
CA MET A 242 -6.66 13.81 6.29
C MET A 242 -6.02 15.10 5.79
N THR A 243 -4.75 15.37 6.09
CA THR A 243 -4.11 16.68 5.83
C THR A 243 -3.13 16.69 4.66
N GLU A 244 -2.52 15.55 4.32
CA GLU A 244 -1.40 15.49 3.37
C GLU A 244 -1.67 14.61 2.14
N ARG A 245 -2.71 13.77 2.15
CA ARG A 245 -2.90 12.79 1.07
C ARG A 245 -3.14 13.46 -0.28
N ASN A 246 -4.04 14.44 -0.33
CA ASN A 246 -4.29 15.32 -1.49
C ASN A 246 -4.27 14.58 -2.84
N ALA A 247 -5.06 13.50 -2.95
CA ALA A 247 -5.05 12.63 -4.14
C ALA A 247 -5.47 13.40 -5.40
N ARG A 248 -4.67 13.30 -6.47
CA ARG A 248 -4.93 13.99 -7.76
C ARG A 248 -5.61 13.07 -8.78
N VAL A 249 -5.63 11.76 -8.52
CA VAL A 249 -6.27 10.73 -9.35
C VAL A 249 -7.14 9.80 -8.51
N ASP A 250 -8.21 9.27 -9.11
CA ASP A 250 -9.03 8.23 -8.48
C ASP A 250 -8.21 6.93 -8.38
N TRP A 251 -8.16 6.34 -7.18
CA TRP A 251 -7.50 5.07 -6.90
C TRP A 251 -8.13 3.91 -7.68
N ARG A 252 -9.39 4.03 -8.09
CA ARG A 252 -10.08 3.09 -8.98
C ARG A 252 -9.45 3.03 -10.36
N GLY A 253 -8.65 4.03 -10.76
CA GLY A 253 -7.96 4.04 -12.04
C GLY A 253 -8.89 3.99 -13.25
N ILE A 254 -8.30 3.70 -14.41
CA ILE A 254 -8.99 3.37 -15.66
C ILE A 254 -8.94 1.88 -15.97
#